data_AF-A0A5E5QN51-F1
#
_entry.id   AF-A0A5E5QN51-F1
#
_cell.length_a   1.000
_cell.length_b   1.000
_cell.length_c   1.000
_cell.angle_alpha   90.00
_cell.angle_beta   90.00
_cell.angle_gamma   90.00
#
_symmetry.space_group_name_H-M   'P 1'
#
loop_
_entity.id
_entity.type
_entity.pdbx_description
1 polymer ?
#
loop_
_entity_poly.entity_id
_entity_poly.type
_entity_poly.pdbx_seq_one_letter_code
_entity_poly.pdbx_strand_id
1 'polypeptide(L)'
;MKLIIKFLFPLLLSFSVLALKPHTATYTLSASDFDLAEVKIALSKTHDVYSYTLDAQTEGLVAFFLDYQIRSKSTFVINQLGLQTKHYQNFERDGKKIKKDINIYPKNQQVDSLNQTLAIVNALEKNPAKREFYFLMNDGKSITKKHYHQIQSDDDNLIKVVDSKGKLEVYFARDKYYLPVLIRRNKFTYRLKSIQF
;
A
#
# COMPACT_ATOMS: atom_id res chain seq x y z
N MET A 1 32.61 51.26 -19.17
CA MET A 1 32.47 49.78 -19.13
C MET A 1 31.22 49.42 -18.33
N LYS A 2 30.18 48.89 -18.98
CA LYS A 2 28.96 48.42 -18.29
C LYS A 2 29.16 46.96 -17.89
N LEU A 3 29.19 46.69 -16.59
CA LEU A 3 29.24 45.34 -16.03
C LEU A 3 27.84 44.72 -16.11
N ILE A 4 27.62 43.83 -17.07
CA ILE A 4 26.37 43.06 -17.16
C ILE A 4 26.47 41.93 -16.15
N ILE A 5 25.89 42.11 -14.97
CA ILE A 5 25.66 41.04 -14.01
C ILE A 5 24.54 40.17 -14.59
N LYS A 6 24.90 39.04 -15.20
CA LYS A 6 23.94 38.00 -15.56
C LYS A 6 23.52 37.29 -14.27
N PHE A 7 22.38 37.70 -13.72
CA PHE A 7 21.68 36.94 -12.69
C PHE A 7 21.30 35.57 -13.28
N LEU A 8 22.08 34.54 -12.94
CA LEU A 8 21.68 33.16 -13.14
C LEU A 8 20.55 32.91 -12.14
N PHE A 9 19.30 32.93 -12.60
CA PHE A 9 18.15 32.57 -11.78
C PHE A 9 18.14 31.04 -11.66
N PRO A 10 18.48 30.42 -10.50
CA PRO A 10 18.25 29.00 -10.36
C PRO A 10 16.75 28.80 -10.40
N LEU A 11 16.27 28.18 -11.47
CA LEU A 11 14.90 27.71 -11.61
C LEU A 11 14.66 26.78 -10.41
N LEU A 12 14.05 27.30 -9.35
CA LEU A 12 13.55 26.51 -8.23
C LEU A 12 12.41 25.66 -8.80
N LEU A 13 12.76 24.53 -9.41
CA LEU A 13 11.84 23.47 -9.73
C LEU A 13 11.20 23.10 -8.40
N SER A 14 10.00 23.63 -8.19
CA SER A 14 9.16 23.22 -7.08
C SER A 14 8.83 21.77 -7.41
N PHE A 15 9.62 20.83 -6.90
CA PHE A 15 9.24 19.43 -6.89
C PHE A 15 7.96 19.40 -6.07
N SER A 16 6.82 19.45 -6.75
CA SER A 16 5.53 19.20 -6.14
C SER A 16 5.71 17.86 -5.44
N VAL A 17 5.67 17.85 -4.12
CA VAL A 17 5.75 16.60 -3.37
C VAL A 17 4.55 15.79 -3.84
N LEU A 18 4.80 14.81 -4.71
CA LEU A 18 3.78 13.89 -5.19
C LEU A 18 3.17 13.24 -3.94
N ALA A 19 1.90 13.60 -3.73
CA ALA A 19 1.10 13.13 -2.64
C ALA A 19 0.33 11.91 -3.14
N LEU A 20 0.28 10.86 -2.32
CA LEU A 20 -0.54 9.69 -2.62
C LEU A 20 -1.98 10.16 -2.87
N LYS A 21 -2.53 9.83 -4.03
CA LYS A 21 -3.85 10.29 -4.42
C LYS A 21 -4.93 9.62 -3.54
N PRO A 22 -5.73 10.39 -2.77
CA PRO A 22 -6.88 9.83 -2.05
C PRO A 22 -7.79 9.05 -3.00
N HIS A 23 -8.36 7.95 -2.51
CA HIS A 23 -9.22 7.09 -3.32
C HIS A 23 -10.01 6.11 -2.44
N THR A 24 -11.04 5.52 -3.03
CA THR A 24 -11.68 4.30 -2.57
C THR A 24 -11.54 3.23 -3.65
N ALA A 25 -10.97 2.08 -3.29
CA ALA A 25 -10.76 0.96 -4.18
C ALA A 25 -11.48 -0.28 -3.63
N THR A 26 -12.14 -1.02 -4.52
CA THR A 26 -12.76 -2.31 -4.21
C THR A 26 -11.97 -3.41 -4.87
N TYR A 27 -11.62 -4.44 -4.12
CA TYR A 27 -10.94 -5.64 -4.61
C TYR A 27 -11.78 -6.87 -4.37
N THR A 28 -11.71 -7.83 -5.29
CA THR A 28 -12.14 -9.20 -5.03
C THR A 28 -11.02 -9.92 -4.29
N LEU A 29 -11.32 -10.50 -3.12
CA LEU A 29 -10.44 -11.43 -2.42
C LEU A 29 -10.83 -12.85 -2.80
N SER A 30 -9.87 -13.60 -3.35
CA SER A 30 -10.07 -15.01 -3.74
C SER A 30 -9.02 -15.91 -3.10
N ALA A 31 -9.36 -17.18 -2.88
CA ALA A 31 -8.40 -18.23 -2.52
C ALA A 31 -8.65 -19.51 -3.34
N SER A 32 -7.60 -20.09 -3.90
CA SER A 32 -7.70 -21.25 -4.80
C SER A 32 -8.77 -21.07 -5.88
N ASP A 33 -8.79 -19.89 -6.52
CA ASP A 33 -9.74 -19.47 -7.56
C ASP A 33 -11.21 -19.31 -7.13
N PHE A 34 -11.52 -19.42 -5.83
CA PHE A 34 -12.84 -19.10 -5.28
C PHE A 34 -12.86 -17.69 -4.69
N ASP A 35 -13.83 -16.88 -5.11
CA ASP A 35 -14.09 -15.58 -4.51
C ASP A 35 -14.64 -15.75 -3.10
N LEU A 36 -14.02 -15.06 -2.14
CA LEU A 36 -14.34 -15.15 -0.71
C LEU A 36 -15.08 -13.91 -0.21
N ALA A 37 -14.65 -12.72 -0.63
CA ALA A 37 -15.14 -11.46 -0.11
C ALA A 37 -14.84 -10.30 -1.06
N GLU A 38 -15.61 -9.23 -0.94
CA GLU A 38 -15.18 -7.91 -1.39
C GLU A 38 -14.35 -7.23 -0.30
N VAL A 39 -13.27 -6.58 -0.72
CA VAL A 39 -12.37 -5.82 0.15
C VAL A 39 -12.46 -4.37 -0.26
N LYS A 40 -12.95 -3.53 0.65
CA LYS A 40 -13.06 -2.09 0.46
C LYS A 40 -11.87 -1.43 1.15
N ILE A 41 -11.09 -0.70 0.36
CA ILE A 41 -9.92 0.03 0.80
C ILE A 41 -10.16 1.51 0.55
N ALA A 42 -9.88 2.37 1.55
CA ALA A 42 -10.02 3.81 1.39
C ALA A 42 -8.78 4.53 1.91
N LEU A 43 -8.21 5.41 1.08
CA LEU A 43 -7.15 6.34 1.43
C LEU A 43 -7.72 7.76 1.45
N SER A 44 -7.56 8.44 2.57
CA SER A 44 -7.93 9.84 2.75
C SER A 44 -6.75 10.63 3.32
N LYS A 45 -6.75 11.95 3.11
CA LYS A 45 -5.74 12.86 3.65
C LYS A 45 -6.45 14.02 4.36
N THR A 46 -6.00 14.34 5.56
CA THR A 46 -6.43 15.53 6.30
C THR A 46 -5.19 16.27 6.78
N HIS A 47 -5.00 17.50 6.30
CA HIS A 47 -3.72 18.21 6.39
C HIS A 47 -2.57 17.35 5.83
N ASP A 48 -1.59 16.97 6.66
CA ASP A 48 -0.45 16.13 6.28
C ASP A 48 -0.52 14.70 6.82
N VAL A 49 -1.67 14.32 7.39
CA VAL A 49 -1.91 12.98 7.91
C VAL A 49 -2.80 12.21 6.94
N TYR A 50 -2.36 11.01 6.58
CA TYR A 50 -3.15 10.07 5.80
C TYR A 50 -3.86 9.09 6.73
N SER A 51 -5.09 8.72 6.37
CA SER A 51 -5.84 7.62 6.98
C SER A 51 -6.16 6.59 5.90
N TYR A 52 -5.74 5.36 6.14
CA TYR A 52 -5.91 4.24 5.24
C TYR A 52 -6.65 3.10 5.93
N THR A 53 -7.77 2.68 5.36
CA THR A 53 -8.65 1.67 5.95
C THR A 53 -8.85 0.51 5.00
N LEU A 54 -9.07 -0.67 5.57
CA LEU A 54 -9.47 -1.88 4.87
C LEU A 54 -10.62 -2.52 5.64
N ASP A 55 -11.72 -2.79 4.96
CA ASP A 55 -12.84 -3.60 5.46
C ASP A 55 -13.08 -4.74 4.47
N ALA A 56 -13.14 -5.96 4.98
CA ALA A 56 -13.49 -7.14 4.21
C ALA A 56 -14.37 -8.05 5.07
N GLN A 57 -15.43 -8.55 4.48
CA GLN A 57 -16.32 -9.52 5.10
C GLN A 57 -16.80 -10.52 4.05
N THR A 58 -16.90 -11.79 4.43
CA THR A 58 -17.53 -12.79 3.58
C THR A 58 -19.02 -12.46 3.38
N GLU A 59 -19.49 -12.58 2.15
CA GLU A 59 -20.86 -12.26 1.76
C GLU A 59 -21.45 -13.38 0.88
N GLY A 60 -22.76 -13.35 0.64
CA GLY A 60 -23.44 -14.28 -0.26
C GLY A 60 -23.34 -15.75 0.18
N LEU A 61 -23.18 -16.65 -0.79
CA LEU A 61 -23.13 -18.10 -0.53
C LEU A 61 -21.93 -18.52 0.34
N VAL A 62 -20.83 -17.77 0.28
CA VAL A 62 -19.62 -18.05 1.07
C VAL A 62 -19.87 -17.83 2.56
N ALA A 63 -20.68 -16.82 2.92
CA ALA A 63 -20.99 -16.49 4.30
C ALA A 63 -21.71 -17.63 5.07
N PHE A 64 -22.40 -18.54 4.37
CA PHE A 64 -23.02 -19.72 4.99
C PHE A 64 -22.00 -20.74 5.51
N PHE A 65 -20.81 -20.78 4.91
CA PHE A 65 -19.77 -21.78 5.24
C PHE A 65 -18.53 -21.14 5.89
N LEU A 66 -18.38 -19.82 5.79
CA LEU A 66 -17.25 -19.07 6.32
C LEU A 66 -17.70 -17.68 6.78
N ASP A 67 -17.75 -17.44 8.10
CA ASP A 67 -17.95 -16.12 8.71
C ASP A 67 -16.58 -15.47 8.95
N TYR A 68 -16.01 -14.80 7.96
CA TYR A 68 -14.66 -14.25 8.06
C TYR A 68 -14.67 -12.75 7.83
N GLN A 69 -13.93 -12.03 8.67
CA GLN A 69 -13.90 -10.58 8.65
C GLN A 69 -12.51 -10.03 8.95
N ILE A 70 -12.13 -8.99 8.21
CA ILE A 70 -10.94 -8.18 8.46
C ILE A 70 -11.35 -6.71 8.52
N ARG A 71 -10.89 -6.01 9.56
CA ARG A 71 -10.97 -4.55 9.68
C ARG A 71 -9.61 -4.01 10.07
N SER A 72 -9.05 -3.17 9.22
CA SER A 72 -7.74 -2.56 9.47
C SER A 72 -7.82 -1.05 9.28
N LYS A 73 -7.05 -0.32 10.08
CA LYS A 73 -6.89 1.12 9.98
C LYS A 73 -5.44 1.47 10.24
N SER A 74 -4.89 2.34 9.41
CA SER A 74 -3.59 2.94 9.66
C SER A 74 -3.65 4.45 9.46
N THR A 75 -2.95 5.18 10.33
CA THR A 75 -2.62 6.58 10.09
C THR A 75 -1.13 6.72 9.91
N PHE A 76 -0.73 7.55 8.95
CA PHE A 76 0.68 7.74 8.61
C PHE A 76 0.95 9.14 8.08
N VAL A 77 2.22 9.49 8.05
CA VAL A 77 2.73 10.71 7.39
C VAL A 77 3.75 10.30 6.33
N ILE A 78 4.00 11.18 5.37
CA ILE A 78 5.06 11.00 4.39
C ILE A 78 6.14 12.04 4.70
N ASN A 79 7.35 11.59 4.99
CA ASN A 79 8.51 12.44 5.22
C ASN A 79 9.58 12.20 4.13
N GLN A 80 10.77 12.77 4.31
CA GLN A 80 11.89 12.61 3.37
C GLN A 80 12.36 11.14 3.23
N LEU A 81 12.24 10.33 4.29
CA LEU A 81 12.58 8.91 4.30
C LEU A 81 11.44 8.03 3.74
N GLY A 82 10.25 8.59 3.49
CA GLY A 82 9.09 7.89 2.96
C GLY A 82 7.93 7.81 3.93
N LEU A 83 7.08 6.80 3.75
CA LEU A 83 5.90 6.56 4.57
C LEU A 83 6.31 6.15 6.00
N GLN A 84 5.81 6.87 7.00
CA GLN A 84 5.98 6.56 8.42
C GLN A 84 4.61 6.35 9.09
N THR A 85 4.39 5.13 9.58
CA THR A 85 3.22 4.77 10.38
C THR A 85 3.21 5.53 11.71
N LYS A 86 2.04 6.06 12.08
CA LYS A 86 1.79 6.69 13.38
C LYS A 86 0.92 5.82 14.28
N HIS A 87 -0.10 5.18 13.70
CA HIS A 87 -0.98 4.28 14.43
C HIS A 87 -1.49 3.20 13.47
N TYR A 88 -1.48 1.95 13.91
CA TYR A 88 -2.01 0.83 13.14
C TYR A 88 -2.87 -0.06 14.02
N GLN A 89 -4.07 -0.37 13.50
CA GLN A 89 -5.02 -1.29 14.08
C GLN A 89 -5.38 -2.36 13.06
N ASN A 90 -5.49 -3.60 13.51
CA ASN A 90 -6.00 -4.68 12.70
C ASN A 90 -6.75 -5.70 13.55
N PHE A 91 -8.02 -5.89 13.22
CA PHE A 91 -8.88 -6.91 13.77
C PHE A 91 -9.23 -7.92 12.68
N GLU A 92 -9.00 -9.20 12.95
CA GLU A 92 -9.30 -10.32 12.04
C GLU A 92 -9.98 -11.43 12.84
N ARG A 93 -11.13 -11.89 12.37
CA ARG A 93 -11.89 -12.97 13.01
C ARG A 93 -12.41 -13.99 12.00
N ASP A 94 -12.66 -15.19 12.51
CA ASP A 94 -13.19 -16.36 11.83
C ASP A 94 -14.25 -16.99 12.75
N GLY A 95 -15.52 -16.70 12.47
CA GLY A 95 -16.64 -16.94 13.35
C GLY A 95 -16.45 -16.22 14.69
N LYS A 96 -16.45 -17.02 15.77
CA LYS A 96 -16.20 -16.58 17.15
C LYS A 96 -14.71 -16.48 17.50
N LYS A 97 -13.80 -16.95 16.64
CA LYS A 97 -12.36 -16.98 16.92
C LYS A 97 -11.67 -15.72 16.42
N ILE A 98 -11.08 -14.96 17.35
CA ILE A 98 -10.19 -13.85 17.00
C ILE A 98 -8.86 -14.43 16.50
N LYS A 99 -8.46 -14.08 15.27
CA LYS A 99 -7.21 -14.50 14.64
C LYS A 99 -6.10 -13.48 14.86
N LYS A 100 -6.46 -12.18 14.79
CA LYS A 100 -5.55 -11.07 15.07
C LYS A 100 -6.30 -9.93 15.74
N ASP A 101 -5.65 -9.35 16.73
CA ASP A 101 -6.04 -8.09 17.36
C ASP A 101 -4.74 -7.33 17.61
N ILE A 102 -4.51 -6.29 16.80
CA ILE A 102 -3.28 -5.51 16.78
C ILE A 102 -3.68 -4.06 17.00
N ASN A 103 -2.96 -3.38 17.91
CA ASN A 103 -3.06 -1.95 18.15
C ASN A 103 -1.68 -1.42 18.55
N ILE A 104 -0.99 -0.73 17.63
CA ILE A 104 0.40 -0.28 17.84
C ILE A 104 0.61 1.18 17.45
N TYR A 105 1.56 1.82 18.11
CA TYR A 105 2.00 3.20 17.86
C TYR A 105 3.51 3.23 17.57
N PRO A 106 3.94 2.97 16.33
CA PRO A 106 5.35 2.98 15.95
C PRO A 106 5.99 4.35 16.18
N LYS A 107 7.15 4.39 16.86
CA LYS A 107 7.85 5.65 17.17
C LYS A 107 8.80 6.12 16.05
N ASN A 108 9.43 5.18 15.34
CA ASN A 108 10.47 5.45 14.35
C ASN A 108 9.96 5.28 12.92
N GLN A 109 10.84 5.39 11.92
CA GLN A 109 10.53 5.11 10.52
C GLN A 109 10.17 3.62 10.34
N GLN A 110 8.89 3.30 10.43
CA GLN A 110 8.33 1.96 10.31
C GLN A 110 7.07 1.97 9.45
N VAL A 111 6.86 0.90 8.71
CA VAL A 111 5.69 0.69 7.86
C VAL A 111 4.89 -0.47 8.44
N ASP A 112 3.60 -0.28 8.69
CA ASP A 112 2.72 -1.38 9.09
C ASP A 112 2.31 -2.26 7.91
N SER A 113 1.71 -3.41 8.23
CA SER A 113 1.31 -4.40 7.22
C SER A 113 0.27 -3.90 6.22
N LEU A 114 -0.59 -2.95 6.59
CA LEU A 114 -1.60 -2.40 5.68
C LEU A 114 -0.96 -1.40 4.70
N ASN A 115 -0.03 -0.58 5.17
CA ASN A 115 0.66 0.42 4.35
C ASN A 115 1.79 -0.13 3.45
N GLN A 116 2.05 -1.43 3.48
CA GLN A 116 3.18 -2.04 2.78
C GLN A 116 3.19 -1.71 1.28
N THR A 117 2.05 -1.84 0.60
CA THR A 117 1.94 -1.54 -0.83
C THR A 117 1.98 -0.04 -1.08
N LEU A 118 1.35 0.78 -0.24
CA LEU A 118 1.41 2.25 -0.34
C LEU A 118 2.82 2.80 -0.16
N ALA A 119 3.67 2.17 0.66
CA ALA A 119 5.07 2.56 0.78
C ALA A 119 5.83 2.35 -0.54
N ILE A 120 5.50 1.30 -1.30
CA ILE A 120 6.02 1.07 -2.65
C ILE A 120 5.46 2.10 -3.63
N VAL A 121 4.15 2.39 -3.59
CA VAL A 121 3.53 3.45 -4.40
C VAL A 121 4.25 4.79 -4.19
N ASN A 122 4.45 5.21 -2.94
CA ASN A 122 5.15 6.46 -2.64
C ASN A 122 6.58 6.47 -3.20
N ALA A 123 7.28 5.34 -3.14
CA ALA A 123 8.62 5.22 -3.67
C ALA A 123 8.66 5.29 -5.22
N LEU A 124 7.65 4.70 -5.87
CA LEU A 124 7.48 4.74 -7.33
C LEU A 124 7.08 6.14 -7.83
N GLU A 125 6.18 6.83 -7.13
CA GLU A 125 5.82 8.21 -7.48
C GLU A 125 7.03 9.15 -7.39
N LYS A 126 7.87 8.99 -6.37
CA LYS A 126 9.10 9.78 -6.21
C LYS A 126 10.18 9.43 -7.23
N ASN A 127 10.28 8.15 -7.61
CA ASN A 127 11.26 7.67 -8.57
C ASN A 127 10.69 6.46 -9.36
N PRO A 128 10.09 6.69 -10.54
CA PRO A 128 9.50 5.63 -11.35
C PRO A 128 10.51 4.56 -11.83
N ALA A 129 11.81 4.88 -11.85
CA ALA A 129 12.87 3.96 -12.24
C ALA A 129 13.39 3.10 -11.07
N LYS A 130 12.93 3.34 -9.83
CA LYS A 130 13.41 2.63 -8.63
C LYS A 130 13.04 1.15 -8.68
N ARG A 131 14.06 0.28 -8.74
CA ARG A 131 13.86 -1.18 -8.80
C ARG A 131 13.84 -1.87 -7.44
N GLU A 132 14.55 -1.31 -6.45
CA GLU A 132 14.74 -1.93 -5.13
C GLU A 132 14.03 -1.14 -4.01
N PHE A 133 13.35 -1.85 -3.10
CA PHE A 133 12.60 -1.26 -2.00
C PHE A 133 12.93 -1.94 -0.67
N TYR A 134 13.24 -1.14 0.35
CA TYR A 134 13.58 -1.62 1.69
C TYR A 134 12.71 -0.90 2.71
N PHE A 135 12.02 -1.68 3.56
CA PHE A 135 11.17 -1.14 4.61
C PHE A 135 11.42 -1.85 5.92
N LEU A 136 11.36 -1.09 7.02
CA LEU A 136 11.30 -1.65 8.37
C LEU A 136 9.82 -1.91 8.70
N MET A 137 9.39 -3.15 8.54
CA MET A 137 7.99 -3.54 8.70
C MET A 137 7.67 -3.88 10.15
N ASN A 138 6.57 -3.36 10.67
CA ASN A 138 6.04 -3.72 11.98
C ASN A 138 4.68 -4.42 11.81
N ASP A 139 4.61 -5.69 12.17
CA ASP A 139 3.39 -6.51 12.05
C ASP A 139 2.58 -6.60 13.35
N GLY A 140 2.94 -5.80 14.36
CA GLY A 140 2.34 -5.84 15.70
C GLY A 140 2.98 -6.86 16.64
N LYS A 141 3.77 -7.81 16.13
CA LYS A 141 4.49 -8.81 16.93
C LYS A 141 5.99 -8.59 16.89
N SER A 142 6.50 -8.23 15.72
CA SER A 142 7.93 -8.09 15.47
C SER A 142 8.20 -6.98 14.46
N ILE A 143 9.43 -6.46 14.51
CA ILE A 143 9.94 -5.49 13.55
C ILE A 143 10.95 -6.20 12.66
N THR A 144 10.71 -6.23 11.35
CA THR A 144 11.57 -6.95 10.39
C THR A 144 11.93 -6.09 9.20
N LYS A 145 13.18 -6.19 8.73
CA LYS A 145 13.57 -5.60 7.46
C LYS A 145 12.97 -6.43 6.33
N LYS A 146 12.21 -5.79 5.45
CA LYS A 146 11.67 -6.38 4.23
C LYS A 146 12.34 -5.75 3.02
N HIS A 147 12.56 -6.59 2.03
CA HIS A 147 13.17 -6.25 0.75
C HIS A 147 12.27 -6.73 -0.38
N TYR A 148 12.02 -5.84 -1.31
CA TYR A 148 11.25 -6.07 -2.52
C TYR A 148 12.04 -5.58 -3.72
N HIS A 149 11.85 -6.22 -4.86
CA HIS A 149 12.48 -5.84 -6.10
C HIS A 149 11.48 -5.92 -7.25
N GLN A 150 11.65 -5.04 -8.24
CA GLN A 150 10.93 -5.13 -9.49
C GLN A 150 11.46 -6.31 -10.32
N ILE A 151 10.56 -7.00 -10.99
CA ILE A 151 10.90 -7.95 -12.05
C ILE A 151 10.20 -7.54 -13.35
N GLN A 152 10.62 -8.14 -14.47
CA GLN A 152 9.98 -7.89 -15.75
C GLN A 152 8.48 -8.22 -15.67
N SER A 153 7.67 -7.31 -16.19
CA SER A 153 6.24 -7.50 -16.41
C SER A 153 6.03 -7.82 -17.90
N ASP A 154 5.06 -8.67 -18.20
CA ASP A 154 4.63 -8.96 -19.58
C ASP A 154 3.77 -7.81 -20.15
N ASP A 155 3.25 -6.95 -19.27
CA ASP A 155 2.49 -5.74 -19.61
C ASP A 155 3.32 -4.51 -19.22
N ASP A 156 3.65 -3.67 -20.22
CA ASP A 156 4.45 -2.44 -20.06
C ASP A 156 3.78 -1.39 -19.16
N ASN A 157 2.44 -1.41 -19.08
CA ASN A 157 1.68 -0.53 -18.19
C ASN A 157 1.71 -0.98 -16.73
N LEU A 158 2.21 -2.19 -16.45
CA LEU A 158 2.31 -2.74 -15.11
C LEU A 158 3.77 -2.76 -14.63
N ILE A 159 3.94 -2.41 -13.36
CA ILE A 159 5.17 -2.67 -12.61
C ILE A 159 4.91 -3.86 -11.71
N LYS A 160 5.66 -4.95 -11.93
CA LYS A 160 5.62 -6.13 -11.08
C LYS A 160 6.70 -6.06 -10.01
N VAL A 161 6.31 -6.16 -8.74
CA VAL A 161 7.22 -6.20 -7.59
C VAL A 161 6.99 -7.48 -6.80
N VAL A 162 8.06 -8.13 -6.38
CA VAL A 162 8.01 -9.31 -5.54
C VAL A 162 8.81 -9.12 -4.26
N ASP A 163 8.44 -9.80 -3.18
CA ASP A 163 9.31 -9.90 -2.02
C ASP A 163 10.47 -10.86 -2.28
N SER A 164 11.58 -10.69 -1.55
CA SER A 164 12.78 -11.52 -1.73
C SER A 164 12.57 -13.03 -1.49
N LYS A 165 11.43 -13.42 -0.90
CA LYS A 165 11.07 -14.82 -0.65
C LYS A 165 10.06 -15.37 -1.66
N GLY A 166 9.60 -14.57 -2.64
CA GLY A 166 8.60 -14.97 -3.63
C GLY A 166 7.21 -15.29 -3.05
N LYS A 167 6.92 -14.88 -1.81
CA LYS A 167 5.65 -15.10 -1.12
C LYS A 167 4.63 -13.99 -1.35
N LEU A 168 5.09 -12.85 -1.84
CA LEU A 168 4.26 -11.72 -2.23
C LEU A 168 4.65 -11.26 -3.63
N GLU A 169 3.64 -11.06 -4.44
CA GLU A 169 3.73 -10.48 -5.79
C GLU A 169 2.67 -9.40 -5.91
N VAL A 170 3.06 -8.22 -6.40
CA VAL A 170 2.17 -7.07 -6.57
C VAL A 170 2.38 -6.46 -7.94
N TYR A 171 1.28 -6.21 -8.63
CA TYR A 171 1.25 -5.49 -9.90
C TYR A 171 0.69 -4.10 -9.66
N PHE A 172 1.45 -3.07 -10.02
CA PHE A 172 1.09 -1.66 -9.90
C PHE A 172 0.84 -1.05 -11.28
N ALA A 173 -0.28 -0.39 -11.48
CA ALA A 173 -0.64 0.18 -12.77
C ALA A 173 -0.16 1.62 -12.91
N ARG A 174 0.70 1.89 -13.92
CA ARG A 174 1.33 3.20 -14.14
C ARG A 174 0.31 4.31 -14.38
N ASP A 175 -0.73 4.00 -15.15
CA ASP A 175 -1.84 4.90 -15.51
C ASP A 175 -2.81 5.18 -14.35
N LYS A 176 -2.71 4.43 -13.25
CA LYS A 176 -3.54 4.57 -12.04
C LYS A 176 -2.73 5.02 -10.84
N TYR A 177 -1.78 5.94 -11.04
CA TYR A 177 -0.90 6.46 -9.97
C TYR A 177 -0.17 5.34 -9.22
N TYR A 178 0.27 4.31 -9.94
CA TYR A 178 0.89 3.11 -9.39
C TYR A 178 0.02 2.39 -8.36
N LEU A 179 -1.31 2.47 -8.41
CA LEU A 179 -2.18 1.70 -7.52
C LEU A 179 -1.95 0.19 -7.74
N PRO A 180 -1.92 -0.64 -6.66
CA PRO A 180 -1.96 -2.08 -6.80
C PRO A 180 -3.23 -2.52 -7.53
N VAL A 181 -3.10 -3.22 -8.66
CA VAL A 181 -4.22 -3.81 -9.41
C VAL A 181 -4.37 -5.30 -9.16
N LEU A 182 -3.29 -5.97 -8.76
CA LEU A 182 -3.27 -7.38 -8.39
C LEU A 182 -2.25 -7.59 -7.27
N ILE A 183 -2.66 -8.26 -6.19
CA ILE A 183 -1.79 -8.66 -5.08
C ILE A 183 -1.97 -10.16 -4.87
N ARG A 184 -0.90 -10.94 -5.00
CA ARG A 184 -0.87 -12.37 -4.68
C ARG A 184 -0.02 -12.60 -3.46
N ARG A 185 -0.58 -13.27 -2.45
CA ARG A 185 0.12 -13.61 -1.22
C ARG A 185 -0.26 -15.02 -0.76
N ASN A 186 0.71 -15.93 -0.82
CA ASN A 186 0.46 -17.36 -0.58
C ASN A 186 -0.72 -17.85 -1.45
N LYS A 187 -1.79 -18.37 -0.83
CA LYS A 187 -3.01 -18.84 -1.50
C LYS A 187 -4.05 -17.76 -1.80
N PHE A 188 -3.82 -16.52 -1.38
CA PHE A 188 -4.80 -15.43 -1.50
C PHE A 188 -4.44 -14.49 -2.64
N THR A 189 -5.46 -14.05 -3.38
CA THR A 189 -5.34 -13.05 -4.43
C THR A 189 -6.32 -11.91 -4.16
N TYR A 190 -5.84 -10.67 -4.28
CA TYR A 190 -6.66 -9.46 -4.30
C TYR A 190 -6.60 -8.88 -5.70
N ARG A 191 -7.73 -8.80 -6.39
CA ARG A 191 -7.82 -8.24 -7.74
C ARG A 191 -8.68 -6.98 -7.72
N LEU A 192 -8.17 -5.89 -8.25
CA LEU A 192 -8.91 -4.63 -8.30
C LEU A 192 -10.18 -4.80 -9.15
N LYS A 193 -11.32 -4.48 -8.57
CA LYS A 193 -12.63 -4.47 -9.22
C LYS A 193 -13.03 -3.07 -9.67
N SER A 194 -12.87 -2.08 -8.79
CA SER A 194 -13.19 -0.68 -9.09
C SER A 194 -12.33 0.27 -8.26
N ILE A 195 -12.17 1.50 -8.76
CA ILE A 195 -11.55 2.59 -8.02
C ILE A 195 -12.29 3.89 -8.31
N GLN A 196 -12.43 4.71 -7.27
CA GLN A 196 -12.88 6.09 -7.32
C GLN A 196 -11.82 6.97 -6.67
N PHE A 197 -11.35 7.98 -7.39
CA PHE A 197 -10.40 8.98 -6.89
C PHE A 197 -11.13 10.22 -6.37
#